data_AF-A0A5M4ALE9-F1
#
_entry.id   AF-A0A5M4ALE9-F1
#
_cell.length_a   1.000
_cell.length_b   1.000
_cell.length_c   1.000
_cell.angle_alpha   90.00
_cell.angle_beta   90.00
_cell.angle_gamma   90.00
#
_symmetry.space_group_name_H-M   'P 1'
#
loop_
_entity.id
_entity.type
_entity.pdbx_description
1 polymer ?
#
loop_
_entity_poly.entity_id
_entity_poly.type
_entity_poly.pdbx_seq_one_letter_code
_entity_poly.pdbx_strand_id
1 'polypeptide(L)' 'MGNLAIRLQGLNRPLQWDGENMKFTNISPDDKFKIITSHQYKKIDGHPQFHTDWTEDLSAAEMANEWINHTYREGWKI' A
#
# COMPACT_ATOMS: atom_id res chain seq x y z
N MET A 1 10.91 -10.04 3.47
CA MET A 1 10.83 -8.88 2.56
C MET A 1 9.75 -9.01 1.46
N GLY A 2 9.17 -10.19 1.19
CA GLY A 2 8.24 -10.35 0.06
C GLY A 2 6.97 -9.48 0.13
N ASN A 3 6.32 -9.41 1.29
CA ASN A 3 4.99 -8.78 1.38
C ASN A 3 5.03 -7.24 1.33
N LEU A 4 6.11 -6.60 1.78
CA LEU A 4 6.20 -5.13 1.86
C LEU A 4 6.41 -4.50 0.47
N ALA A 5 7.32 -5.07 -0.32
CA ALA A 5 7.61 -4.60 -1.68
C ALA A 5 6.38 -4.69 -2.60
N ILE A 6 5.56 -5.74 -2.43
CA ILE A 6 4.30 -5.90 -3.19
C ILE A 6 3.32 -4.79 -2.85
N ARG A 7 3.20 -4.38 -1.58
CA ARG A 7 2.30 -3.30 -1.19
C ARG A 7 2.72 -1.93 -1.72
N LEU A 8 4.02 -1.72 -1.91
CA LEU A 8 4.59 -0.50 -2.51
C LEU A 8 4.75 -0.59 -4.03
N GLN A 9 4.27 -1.66 -4.66
CA GLN A 9 4.37 -1.85 -6.12
C GLN A 9 3.69 -0.72 -6.91
N GLY A 10 2.71 -0.03 -6.31
CA GLY A 10 2.03 1.13 -6.90
C GLY A 10 2.95 2.31 -7.24
N LEU A 11 4.19 2.34 -6.72
CA LEU A 11 5.21 3.34 -7.08
C LEU A 11 5.85 3.09 -8.45
N ASN A 12 5.58 1.94 -9.09
CA ASN A 12 6.02 1.58 -10.45
C ASN A 12 7.54 1.76 -10.71
N ARG A 13 8.37 1.49 -9.70
CA ARG A 13 9.83 1.62 -9.79
C ARG A 13 10.53 0.57 -8.91
N PRO A 14 11.80 0.24 -9.18
CA PRO A 14 12.58 -0.63 -8.30
C PRO A 14 12.80 0.04 -6.94
N LEU A 15 12.51 -0.70 -5.87
CA LEU A 15 12.70 -0.26 -4.49
C LEU A 15 14.05 -0.74 -3.96
N GLN A 16 14.82 0.18 -3.37
CA GLN A 16 16.09 -0.13 -2.72
C GLN A 16 15.85 -0.30 -1.22
N TRP A 17 16.22 -1.46 -0.70
CA TRP A 17 16.02 -1.84 0.69
C TRP A 17 17.35 -1.89 1.44
N ASP A 18 17.40 -1.18 2.57
CA ASP A 18 18.47 -1.24 3.54
C ASP A 18 18.01 -2.11 4.72
N GLY A 19 18.55 -3.33 4.78
CA GLY A 19 18.17 -4.33 5.78
C GLY A 19 18.74 -4.09 7.16
N GLU A 20 19.84 -3.35 7.29
CA GLU A 20 20.42 -3.04 8.60
C GLU A 20 19.60 -1.98 9.32
N ASN A 21 19.19 -0.94 8.60
CA ASN A 21 18.38 0.14 9.15
C ASN A 21 16.87 -0.09 8.98
N MET A 22 16.47 -1.22 8.39
CA MET A 22 15.08 -1.59 8.11
C MET A 22 14.30 -0.45 7.41
N LYS A 23 14.81 0.06 6.29
CA LYS A 23 14.21 1.20 5.58
C LYS A 23 14.39 1.12 4.07
N PHE A 24 13.55 1.83 3.32
CA PHE A 24 13.79 2.08 1.90
C PHE A 24 14.62 3.34 1.72
N THR A 25 15.69 3.26 0.93
CA THR A 25 16.60 4.40 0.67
C THR A 25 16.16 5.25 -0.51
N ASN A 26 15.32 4.69 -1.38
CA ASN A 26 14.85 5.32 -2.61
C ASN A 26 13.34 5.62 -2.53
N ILE A 27 12.89 6.20 -1.41
CA ILE A 27 11.54 6.75 -1.20
C ILE A 27 11.69 8.17 -0.63
N SER A 28 11.16 9.14 -1.36
CA SER A 28 11.09 10.55 -0.97
C SER A 28 9.85 10.81 -0.10
N PRO A 29 9.86 11.82 0.79
CA PRO A 29 8.68 12.22 1.57
C PRO A 29 7.48 12.63 0.70
N ASP A 30 7.72 13.08 -0.53
CA ASP A 30 6.69 13.50 -1.49
C ASP A 30 6.13 12.35 -2.34
N ASP A 31 6.72 11.15 -2.27
CA ASP A 31 6.23 10.01 -3.04
C ASP A 31 4.87 9.57 -2.49
N LYS A 32 3.86 9.64 -3.36
CA LYS A 32 2.50 9.24 -3.03
C LYS A 32 2.05 8.08 -3.90
N PHE A 33 1.22 7.22 -3.33
CA PHE A 33 0.63 6.09 -4.05
C PHE A 33 -0.80 5.85 -3.57
N LYS A 34 -1.57 5.16 -4.42
CA LYS A 34 -2.94 4.75 -4.11
C LYS A 34 -3.01 3.24 -4.00
N ILE A 35 -3.84 2.77 -3.08
CA ILE A 35 -4.12 1.35 -2.88
C ILE A 35 -5.56 1.09 -3.33
N ILE A 36 -5.81 -0.06 -3.95
CA ILE A 36 -7.16 -0.49 -4.32
C ILE A 36 -7.90 -0.89 -3.05
N THR A 37 -9.00 -0.20 -2.73
CA THR A 37 -9.86 -0.52 -1.57
C THR A 37 -10.93 -1.53 -1.93
N SER A 38 -11.47 -1.42 -3.14
CA SER A 38 -12.59 -2.23 -3.61
C SER A 38 -12.45 -2.47 -5.11
N HIS A 39 -12.68 -3.71 -5.52
CA HIS A 39 -12.76 -4.07 -6.93
C HIS A 39 -14.07 -4.82 -7.14
N GLN A 40 -15.03 -4.15 -7.77
CA GLN A 40 -16.39 -4.65 -7.97
C GLN A 40 -16.61 -5.02 -9.42
N TYR A 41 -17.11 -6.22 -9.63
CA TYR A 41 -17.67 -6.64 -10.90
C TYR A 41 -19.19 -6.44 -10.88
N LYS A 42 -19.71 -5.73 -11.87
CA LYS A 42 -21.16 -5.53 -12.04
C LYS A 42 -21.56 -5.78 -13.48
N LYS A 43 -22.61 -6.57 -13.68
CA LYS A 43 -23.20 -6.76 -15.01
C LYS A 43 -24.39 -5.80 -15.15
N ILE A 44 -24.26 -4.79 -16.02
CA ILE A 44 -25.33 -3.84 -16.31
C ILE A 44 -25.72 -4.06 -17.77
N ASP A 45 -26.99 -4.34 -18.01
CA ASP A 45 -27.58 -4.53 -19.34
C ASP A 45 -26.83 -5.57 -20.22
N GLY A 46 -26.49 -6.72 -19.62
CA GLY A 46 -25.78 -7.78 -20.36
C GLY A 46 -24.26 -7.58 -20.45
N HIS A 47 -23.73 -6.37 -20.20
CA HIS A 47 -22.32 -6.04 -20.34
C HIS A 47 -21.55 -6.08 -19.01
N PRO A 48 -20.34 -6.66 -18.99
CA PRO A 48 -19.48 -6.65 -17.80
C PRO A 48 -18.90 -5.25 -17.59
N GLN A 49 -19.08 -4.70 -16.39
CA GLN A 49 -18.43 -3.49 -15.93
C GLN A 49 -17.57 -3.80 -14.70
N PHE A 50 -16.40 -3.19 -14.65
CA PHE A 50 -15.47 -3.30 -13.53
C PHE A 50 -15.31 -1.92 -12.92
N HIS A 51 -15.55 -1.81 -11.62
CA HIS A 51 -15.32 -0.59 -10.85
C HIS A 51 -14.22 -0.84 -9.84
N THR A 52 -13.16 -0.03 -9.92
CA THR A 52 -12.04 -0.09 -8.98
C THR A 52 -12.03 1.20 -8.18
N ASP A 53 -12.30 1.07 -6.89
CA ASP A 53 -12.17 2.14 -5.92
C ASP A 53 -10.72 2.19 -5.40
N TRP A 54 -10.23 3.41 -5.23
CA TRP A 54 -8.88 3.68 -4.76
C TRP A 54 -8.93 4.46 -3.45
N THR A 55 -7.91 4.31 -2.62
CA THR A 55 -7.69 5.21 -1.48
C THR A 55 -7.37 6.63 -1.96
N GLU A 56 -7.39 7.57 -1.02
CA GLU A 56 -6.71 8.85 -1.17
C GLU A 56 -5.19 8.65 -1.37
N ASP A 57 -4.49 9.71 -1.76
CA ASP A 57 -3.04 9.70 -1.94
C ASP A 57 -2.34 9.47 -0.59
N LEU A 58 -1.72 8.31 -0.43
CA LEU A 58 -0.97 7.94 0.78
C LEU A 58 0.51 8.25 0.60
N SER A 59 1.17 8.75 1.65
CA SER A 59 2.63 8.92 1.65
C SER A 59 3.32 7.56 1.71
N ALA A 60 4.19 7.29 0.73
CA ALA A 60 4.96 6.06 0.68
C ALA A 60 5.92 5.91 1.86
N ALA A 61 6.50 7.01 2.34
CA ALA A 61 7.45 6.99 3.45
C ALA A 61 6.76 6.65 4.78
N GLU A 62 5.60 7.26 5.04
CA GLU A 62 4.81 6.99 6.26
C GLU A 62 4.30 5.55 6.27
N MET A 63 3.72 5.10 5.15
CA MET A 63 3.20 3.74 5.03
C MET A 63 4.29 2.68 5.13
N ALA A 64 5.47 2.93 4.55
CA ALA A 64 6.60 2.02 4.69
C ALA A 64 7.03 1.88 6.16
N ASN A 65 7.17 2.99 6.88
CA ASN A 65 7.52 2.97 8.31
C ASN A 65 6.46 2.25 9.14
N GLU A 66 5.18 2.54 8.91
CA GLU A 66 4.07 1.89 9.61
C GLU A 66 3.98 0.40 9.30
N TRP A 67 4.29 -0.04 8.08
CA TRP A 67 4.27 -1.48 7.77
C TRP A 67 5.51 -2.24 8.27
N ILE A 68 6.64 -1.55 8.44
CA ILE A 68 7.86 -2.13 9.02
C ILE A 68 7.72 -2.24 10.54
N ASN A 69 7.27 -1.16 11.19
CA ASN A 69 7.08 -1.07 12.64
C ASN A 69 5.62 -0.82 12.96
N HIS A 70 4.77 -1.81 12.68
CA HIS A 70 3.33 -1.65 12.82
C HIS A 70 2.89 -1.39 14.25
N THR A 71 2.08 -0.35 14.41
CA THR A 71 1.42 -0.04 15.66
C THR A 71 0.23 -0.98 15.85
N TYR A 72 0.45 -2.03 16.63
CA TYR A 72 -0.62 -2.96 16.96
C TYR A 72 -1.65 -2.28 17.86
N ARG A 73 -2.93 -2.42 17.51
CA ARG A 73 -4.03 -1.98 18.36
C ARG A 73 -4.00 -2.70 19.72
N GLU A 74 -4.47 -2.04 20.77
CA GLU A 74 -4.67 -2.69 22.07
C GLU A 74 -5.61 -3.89 21.91
N GLY A 75 -5.24 -4.99 22.58
CA GLY A 75 -6.04 -6.22 22.57
C GLY A 75 -7.42 -5.99 23.20
N TRP A 76 -8.38 -6.84 22.83
CA TRP A 76 -9.69 -6.83 23.47
C TRP A 76 -9.53 -7.09 24.97
N LYS A 77 -9.94 -6.13 25.81
CA LYS A 77 -10.10 -6.38 27.25
C LYS A 77 -11.35 -7.24 27.41
N ILE A 78 -11.17 -8.41 28.02
CA ILE A 78 -12.24 -9.35 28.40
C ILE A 78 -12.77 -8.94 29.77
#